data_AF-A0A0N1MK02-F1
#
_entry.id   AF-A0A0N1MK02-F1
#
_cell.length_a   1.000
_cell.length_b   1.000
_cell.length_c   1.000
_cell.angle_alpha   90.00
_cell.angle_beta   90.00
_cell.angle_gamma   90.00
#
_symmetry.space_group_name_H-M   'P 1'
#
loop_
_entity.id
_entity.type
_entity.pdbx_description
1 polymer ?
#
loop_
_entity_poly.entity_id
_entity_poly.type
_entity_poly.pdbx_seq_one_letter_code
_entity_poly.pdbx_strand_id
1 'polypeptide(L)'
;MIVLSSSQVAIAQSKPTQTKSSMLKGLSSKIAKGMIEDGTSKEKSEKFADCFTKELGEKLSLEELKLFYKLNNVKTGQAPPKELIKQAEKIGINEKMKTMGMDCGSILQ
;
A
#
# COMPACT_ATOMS: atom_id res chain seq x y z
N MET A 1 -14.85 -4.80 52.70
CA MET A 1 -13.58 -5.43 52.31
C MET A 1 -13.91 -6.86 51.90
N ILE A 2 -13.86 -7.15 50.59
CA ILE A 2 -13.74 -8.47 49.92
C ILE A 2 -13.32 -8.11 48.47
N VAL A 3 -12.02 -8.10 48.22
CA VAL A 3 -11.26 -9.03 47.37
C VAL A 3 -11.47 -8.84 45.87
N LEU A 4 -10.47 -8.18 45.27
CA LEU A 4 -9.88 -8.40 43.95
C LEU A 4 -10.56 -9.45 43.07
N SER A 5 -11.05 -9.03 41.91
CA SER A 5 -11.00 -9.85 40.70
C SER A 5 -10.67 -8.94 39.53
N SER A 6 -9.37 -8.88 39.30
CA SER A 6 -8.65 -8.29 38.19
C SER A 6 -9.31 -8.59 36.85
N SER A 7 -10.23 -7.74 36.42
CA SER A 7 -10.61 -7.66 35.01
C SER A 7 -9.69 -6.68 34.33
N GLN A 8 -8.39 -7.00 34.30
CA GLN A 8 -7.50 -6.47 33.28
C GLN A 8 -7.95 -7.08 31.96
N VAL A 9 -9.02 -6.53 31.38
CA VAL A 9 -9.25 -6.66 29.95
C VAL A 9 -8.18 -5.77 29.31
N ALA A 10 -6.95 -6.26 29.32
CA ALA A 10 -5.96 -5.84 28.36
C ALA A 10 -6.55 -6.27 27.02
N ILE A 11 -7.33 -5.37 26.42
CA ILE A 11 -7.55 -5.38 24.99
C ILE A 11 -6.14 -5.18 24.46
N ALA A 12 -5.43 -6.29 24.25
CA ALA A 12 -4.28 -6.31 23.39
C ALA A 12 -4.83 -5.76 22.07
N GLN A 13 -4.62 -4.46 21.84
CA GLN A 13 -4.84 -3.82 20.56
C GLN A 13 -4.00 -4.63 19.60
N SER A 14 -4.66 -5.62 19.02
CA SER A 14 -4.10 -6.43 17.96
C SER A 14 -3.83 -5.40 16.89
N LYS A 15 -2.56 -5.00 16.74
CA LYS A 15 -2.12 -4.13 15.65
C LYS A 15 -2.88 -4.61 14.44
N PRO A 16 -3.70 -3.78 13.77
CA PRO A 16 -4.62 -4.25 12.75
C PRO A 16 -3.79 -5.08 11.79
N THR A 17 -4.04 -6.39 11.75
CA THR A 17 -3.32 -7.29 10.86
C THR A 17 -3.58 -6.73 9.48
N GLN A 18 -2.57 -6.08 8.89
CA GLN A 18 -2.74 -5.40 7.60
C GLN A 18 -3.14 -6.45 6.57
N THR A 19 -4.44 -6.47 6.25
CA THR A 19 -4.98 -7.38 5.25
C THR A 19 -4.62 -6.86 3.87
N LYS A 20 -4.60 -7.77 2.89
CA LYS A 20 -4.39 -7.43 1.47
C LYS A 20 -5.31 -6.27 1.03
N SER A 21 -6.58 -6.33 1.40
CA SER A 21 -7.57 -5.28 1.11
C SER A 21 -7.23 -3.94 1.76
N SER A 22 -6.84 -3.91 3.03
CA SER A 22 -6.45 -2.66 3.70
C SER A 22 -5.20 -2.03 3.09
N MET A 23 -4.23 -2.83 2.64
CA MET A 23 -3.04 -2.34 1.94
C MET A 23 -3.39 -1.75 0.57
N LEU A 24 -4.20 -2.44 -0.23
CA LEU A 24 -4.66 -1.96 -1.53
C LEU A 24 -5.48 -0.68 -1.42
N LYS A 25 -6.39 -0.60 -0.43
CA LYS A 25 -7.18 0.62 -0.19
C LYS A 25 -6.29 1.81 0.18
N GLY A 26 -5.30 1.60 1.06
CA GLY A 26 -4.34 2.65 1.43
C GLY A 26 -3.50 3.12 0.24
N LEU A 27 -3.07 2.21 -0.63
CA LEU A 27 -2.37 2.54 -1.88
C LEU A 27 -3.27 3.31 -2.84
N SER A 28 -4.51 2.85 -3.06
CA SER A 28 -5.48 3.49 -3.96
C SER A 28 -5.69 4.94 -3.58
N SER A 29 -5.96 5.22 -2.30
CA SER A 29 -6.12 6.61 -1.83
C SER A 29 -4.86 7.45 -2.00
N LYS A 30 -3.67 6.89 -1.79
CA LYS A 30 -2.40 7.62 -2.00
C LYS A 30 -2.13 7.93 -3.46
N ILE A 31 -2.35 6.96 -4.34
CA ILE A 31 -2.14 7.12 -5.78
C ILE A 31 -3.11 8.18 -6.31
N ALA A 32 -4.40 8.04 -6.02
CA ALA A 32 -5.41 9.01 -6.44
C ALA A 32 -5.05 10.41 -5.93
N LYS A 33 -4.67 10.55 -4.65
CA LYS A 33 -4.27 11.83 -4.09
C LYS A 33 -3.04 12.42 -4.79
N GLY A 34 -1.97 11.63 -4.97
CA GLY A 34 -0.75 12.10 -5.61
C GLY A 34 -0.98 12.55 -7.05
N MET A 35 -1.84 11.84 -7.80
CA MET A 35 -2.20 12.23 -9.17
C MET A 35 -3.06 13.49 -9.24
N ILE A 36 -3.97 13.69 -8.27
CA ILE A 36 -4.73 14.93 -8.14
C ILE A 36 -3.79 16.11 -7.83
N GLU A 37 -2.83 15.90 -6.92
CA GLU A 37 -1.80 16.90 -6.60
C GLU A 37 -0.91 17.24 -7.81
N ASP A 38 -0.71 16.29 -8.73
CA ASP A 38 0.01 16.46 -10.00
C ASP A 38 -0.85 17.10 -11.12
N GLY A 39 -2.14 17.36 -10.87
CA GLY A 39 -3.04 18.04 -11.80
C GLY A 39 -3.95 17.12 -12.63
N THR A 40 -3.95 15.81 -12.37
CA THR A 40 -4.93 14.89 -12.99
C THR A 40 -6.32 15.10 -12.37
N SER A 41 -7.37 15.05 -13.20
CA SER A 41 -8.74 15.20 -12.71
C SER A 41 -9.10 14.11 -11.70
N LYS A 42 -9.88 14.48 -10.67
CA LYS A 42 -10.29 13.55 -9.60
C LYS A 42 -10.85 12.24 -10.16
N GLU A 43 -11.73 12.31 -11.16
CA GLU A 43 -12.33 11.14 -11.78
C GLU A 43 -11.29 10.21 -12.43
N LYS A 44 -10.34 10.76 -13.21
CA LYS A 44 -9.29 9.97 -13.84
C LYS A 44 -8.33 9.38 -12.79
N SER A 45 -7.98 10.16 -11.77
CA SER A 45 -7.11 9.72 -10.67
C SER A 45 -7.73 8.58 -9.87
N GLU A 46 -9.03 8.64 -9.55
CA GLU A 46 -9.74 7.58 -8.84
C GLU A 46 -9.86 6.31 -9.70
N LYS A 47 -10.21 6.45 -10.99
CA LYS A 47 -10.28 5.32 -11.94
C LYS A 47 -8.93 4.65 -12.14
N PHE A 48 -7.86 5.43 -12.30
CA PHE A 48 -6.51 4.90 -12.43
C PHE A 48 -6.08 4.18 -11.16
N ALA A 49 -6.28 4.80 -9.99
CA ALA A 49 -5.93 4.19 -8.71
C ALA A 49 -6.67 2.87 -8.47
N ASP A 50 -7.95 2.78 -8.83
CA ASP A 50 -8.73 1.54 -8.76
C ASP A 50 -8.15 0.47 -9.69
N CYS A 51 -7.98 0.80 -10.98
CA CYS A 51 -7.39 -0.11 -11.97
C CYS A 51 -6.01 -0.63 -11.53
N PHE A 52 -5.12 0.28 -11.11
CA PHE A 52 -3.76 -0.06 -10.72
C PHE A 52 -3.73 -0.92 -9.45
N THR A 53 -4.57 -0.61 -8.46
CA THR A 53 -4.62 -1.42 -7.23
C THR A 53 -5.26 -2.78 -7.44
N LYS A 54 -6.20 -2.91 -8.39
CA LYS A 54 -6.68 -4.22 -8.84
C LYS A 54 -5.54 -5.04 -9.46
N GLU A 55 -4.79 -4.43 -10.37
CA GLU A 55 -3.64 -5.09 -11.01
C GLU A 55 -2.56 -5.50 -9.99
N LEU A 56 -2.23 -4.63 -9.02
CA LEU A 56 -1.35 -4.97 -7.90
C LEU A 56 -1.89 -6.16 -7.10
N GLY A 57 -3.20 -6.22 -6.88
CA GLY A 57 -3.86 -7.33 -6.20
C GLY A 57 -3.78 -8.64 -6.95
N GLU A 58 -3.75 -8.62 -8.28
CA GLU A 58 -3.71 -9.82 -9.13
C GLU A 58 -2.27 -10.28 -9.40
N LYS A 59 -1.34 -9.34 -9.66
CA LYS A 59 0.03 -9.63 -10.08
C LYS A 59 1.04 -9.74 -8.94
N LEU A 60 0.76 -9.16 -7.77
CA LEU A 60 1.65 -9.28 -6.60
C LEU A 60 1.17 -10.35 -5.60
N SER A 61 2.12 -11.13 -5.12
CA SER A 61 1.96 -11.94 -3.90
C SER A 61 1.76 -11.04 -2.68
N LEU A 62 1.28 -11.63 -1.58
CA LEU A 62 1.07 -10.90 -0.33
C LEU A 62 2.38 -10.28 0.22
N GLU A 63 3.51 -10.97 0.08
CA GLU A 63 4.80 -10.47 0.52
C GLU A 63 5.29 -9.29 -0.32
N GLU A 64 5.16 -9.39 -1.66
CA GLU A 64 5.49 -8.31 -2.58
C GLU A 64 4.62 -7.09 -2.34
N LEU A 65 3.30 -7.28 -2.18
CA LEU A 65 2.37 -6.20 -1.88
C LEU A 65 2.71 -5.54 -0.54
N LYS A 66 3.07 -6.32 0.48
CA LYS A 66 3.48 -5.78 1.78
C LYS A 66 4.75 -4.97 1.68
N LEU A 67 5.72 -5.41 0.88
CA LEU A 67 6.94 -4.64 0.64
C LEU A 67 6.64 -3.35 -0.13
N PHE A 68 5.86 -3.44 -1.21
CA PHE A 68 5.42 -2.30 -2.00
C PHE A 68 4.68 -1.27 -1.14
N TYR A 69 3.76 -1.73 -0.30
CA TYR A 69 3.03 -0.88 0.64
C TYR A 69 4.00 -0.17 1.59
N LYS A 70 4.99 -0.87 2.16
CA LYS A 70 5.98 -0.25 3.06
C LYS A 70 6.81 0.82 2.34
N LEU A 71 7.27 0.55 1.13
CA LEU A 71 8.05 1.50 0.33
C LEU A 71 7.25 2.77 0.04
N ASN A 72 5.96 2.64 -0.30
CA ASN A 72 5.05 3.77 -0.55
C ASN A 72 4.54 4.46 0.74
N ASN A 73 4.87 3.93 1.92
CA ASN A 73 4.51 4.51 3.22
C ASN A 73 5.71 5.06 4.00
N VAL A 74 6.89 5.07 3.38
CA VAL A 74 8.01 5.85 3.90
C VAL A 74 7.60 7.32 3.91
N LYS A 75 7.91 8.01 5.00
CA LYS A 75 7.55 9.43 5.15
C LYS A 75 8.28 10.26 4.10
N THR A 76 7.59 11.26 3.55
CA THR A 76 8.19 12.26 2.66
C THR A 76 9.39 12.90 3.36
N GLY A 77 10.54 12.95 2.67
CA GLY A 77 11.81 13.45 3.23
C GLY A 77 12.65 12.40 3.97
N GLN A 78 12.16 11.16 4.11
CA GLN A 78 12.94 10.05 4.65
C GLN A 78 13.33 9.08 3.53
N ALA A 79 14.61 8.70 3.47
CA ALA A 79 15.05 7.65 2.56
C ALA A 79 14.42 6.30 2.99
N PRO A 80 13.98 5.45 2.05
CA PRO A 80 13.54 4.11 2.37
C PRO A 80 14.65 3.35 3.12
N PRO A 81 14.33 2.58 4.17
CA PRO A 81 15.30 1.73 4.85
C PRO A 81 16.04 0.84 3.84
N LYS A 82 17.38 0.79 3.92
CA LYS A 82 18.23 -0.02 3.02
C LYS A 82 17.80 -1.49 2.95
N GLU A 83 17.26 -2.03 4.06
CA GLU A 83 16.73 -3.39 4.10
C GLU A 83 15.51 -3.58 3.21
N LEU A 84 14.60 -2.60 3.14
CA LEU A 84 13.44 -2.68 2.24
C LEU A 84 13.88 -2.59 0.78
N ILE A 85 14.89 -1.77 0.49
CA ILE A 85 15.47 -1.65 -0.86
C ILE A 85 16.10 -2.99 -1.27
N LYS A 86 16.94 -3.58 -0.42
CA LYS A 86 17.54 -4.90 -0.69
C LYS A 86 16.50 -6.01 -0.87
N GLN A 87 15.43 -5.99 -0.06
CA GLN A 87 14.32 -6.92 -0.23
C GLN A 87 13.62 -6.72 -1.58
N ALA A 88 13.44 -5.47 -2.00
CA ALA A 88 12.77 -5.12 -3.25
C ALA A 88 13.58 -5.60 -4.47
N GLU A 89 14.89 -5.43 -4.41
CA GLU A 89 15.83 -5.96 -5.40
C GLU A 89 15.82 -7.48 -5.41
N LYS A 90 15.91 -8.13 -4.25
CA LYS A 90 15.95 -9.59 -4.14
C LYS A 90 14.71 -10.27 -4.71
N ILE A 91 13.52 -9.69 -4.52
CA ILE A 91 12.26 -10.26 -5.03
C ILE A 91 11.90 -9.76 -6.43
N GLY A 92 12.73 -8.93 -7.05
CA GLY A 92 12.50 -8.43 -8.41
C GLY A 92 11.30 -7.48 -8.55
N ILE A 93 10.88 -6.82 -7.46
CA ILE A 93 9.68 -5.96 -7.50
C ILE A 93 9.87 -4.79 -8.47
N ASN A 94 11.08 -4.23 -8.54
CA ASN A 94 11.40 -3.12 -9.43
C ASN A 94 11.18 -3.48 -10.90
N GLU A 95 11.49 -4.72 -11.30
CA GLU A 95 11.26 -5.18 -12.67
C GLU A 95 9.78 -5.39 -12.95
N LYS A 96 9.04 -5.99 -12.02
CA LYS A 96 7.59 -6.16 -12.16
C LYS A 96 6.88 -4.81 -12.32
N MET A 97 7.26 -3.82 -11.50
CA MET A 97 6.67 -2.49 -11.51
C MET A 97 6.87 -1.73 -12.84
N LYS A 98 7.87 -2.07 -13.67
CA LYS A 98 8.05 -1.44 -14.99
C LYS A 98 6.89 -1.70 -15.94
N THR A 99 6.23 -2.83 -15.78
CA THR A 99 5.10 -3.26 -16.62
C THR A 99 3.74 -3.02 -15.96
N MET A 100 3.74 -2.69 -14.67
CA MET A 100 2.49 -2.47 -13.94
C MET A 100 1.88 -1.12 -14.27
N GLY A 101 0.56 -1.09 -14.41
CA GLY A 101 -0.19 0.13 -14.71
C GLY A 101 -0.11 0.58 -16.16
N MET A 102 0.61 -0.13 -17.03
CA MET A 102 0.60 0.13 -18.48
C MET A 102 -0.81 -0.06 -19.05
N ASP A 103 -1.51 -1.11 -18.63
CA ASP A 103 -2.89 -1.39 -19.02
C ASP A 103 -3.86 -0.29 -18.52
N CYS A 104 -3.56 0.29 -17.35
CA CYS A 104 -4.33 1.40 -16.76
C CYS A 104 -3.99 2.78 -17.37
N GLY A 105 -2.90 2.91 -18.13
CA GLY A 105 -2.42 4.19 -18.67
C GLY A 105 -3.40 4.86 -19.63
N SER A 106 -4.25 4.08 -20.31
CA SER A 106 -5.32 4.57 -21.18
C SER A 106 -6.34 5.48 -20.46
N ILE A 107 -6.48 5.34 -19.14
CA ILE A 107 -7.38 6.17 -18.31
C ILE A 107 -6.91 7.63 -18.26
N LEU A 108 -5.62 7.87 -18.49
CA LEU A 108 -4.99 9.18 -18.38
C LEU A 108 -4.95 9.96 -19.69
N GLN A 109 -5.19 9.29 -20.82
CA GLN A 109 -5.42 9.92 -22.13
C GLN A 109 -6.74 10.69 -22.10
#